data_AF-A0A3C1LKH2-F1
#
_entry.id   AF-A0A3C1LKH2-F1
#
_cell.length_a   1.000
_cell.length_b   1.000
_cell.length_c   1.000
_cell.angle_alpha   90.00
_cell.angle_beta   90.00
_cell.angle_gamma   90.00
#
_symmetry.space_group_name_H-M   'P 1'
#
loop_
_entity.id
_entity.type
_entity.pdbx_description
1 polymer ?
#
loop_
_entity_poly.entity_id
_entity_poly.type
_entity_poly.pdbx_seq_one_letter_code
_entity_poly.pdbx_strand_id
1 'polypeptide(L)'
;LILMDSSAGPWYVVVRHRNHLAVMSSSAVYFGSSGSPPILDLGDITSIYGGGGVKEVETGIVALAAGDANRDGVVAPVDRMSYWRPQSGLSGYYSADFDLDGFVAPRDLNSMWRTNTGLLSTVPASR
;
A
#
# COMPACT_ATOMS: atom_id res chain seq x y z
N LEU A 1 -9.33 5.22 16.41
CA LEU A 1 -8.16 6.07 16.13
C LEU A 1 -8.58 7.52 16.32
N ILE A 2 -8.07 8.23 17.33
CA ILE A 2 -8.24 9.68 17.48
C ILE A 2 -6.93 10.30 16.99
N LEU A 3 -6.98 11.13 15.95
CA LEU A 3 -5.81 11.87 15.48
C LEU A 3 -5.59 13.06 16.42
N MET A 4 -4.71 12.86 17.41
CA MET A 4 -4.28 13.93 18.33
C MET A 4 -3.65 15.05 17.50
N ASP A 5 -3.99 16.31 17.80
CA ASP A 5 -3.42 17.51 17.16
C ASP A 5 -3.80 17.75 15.68
N SER A 6 -5.00 17.28 15.27
CA SER A 6 -5.60 17.60 13.97
C SER A 6 -6.90 18.37 14.14
N SER A 7 -7.18 19.33 13.26
CA SER A 7 -8.46 20.03 13.26
C SER A 7 -9.57 19.07 12.82
N ALA A 8 -10.70 19.11 13.52
CA ALA A 8 -11.90 18.41 13.07
C ALA A 8 -12.26 18.85 11.65
N GLY A 9 -12.67 17.91 10.80
CA GLY A 9 -13.00 18.21 9.41
C GLY A 9 -12.94 17.01 8.47
N PRO A 10 -13.22 17.24 7.18
CA PRO A 10 -13.11 16.23 6.13
C PRO A 10 -11.65 16.03 5.71
N TRP A 11 -11.19 14.78 5.73
CA TRP A 11 -9.83 14.39 5.35
C TRP A 11 -9.83 13.22 4.38
N TYR A 12 -8.97 13.27 3.37
CA TYR A 12 -8.65 12.07 2.60
C TYR A 12 -7.65 11.23 3.36
N VAL A 13 -7.96 9.95 3.57
CA VAL A 13 -7.10 9.03 4.31
C VAL A 13 -6.21 8.31 3.32
N VAL A 14 -4.89 8.38 3.51
CA VAL A 14 -3.93 7.62 2.71
C VAL A 14 -3.31 6.54 3.58
N VAL A 15 -3.37 5.30 3.11
CA VAL A 15 -2.63 4.18 3.70
C VAL A 15 -1.38 3.95 2.85
N ARG A 16 -0.21 4.12 3.48
CA ARG A 16 1.09 3.85 2.88
C ARG A 16 1.74 2.69 3.62
N HIS A 17 2.21 1.69 2.88
CA HIS A 17 2.97 0.59 3.43
C HIS A 17 4.45 0.71 3.03
N ARG A 18 5.34 -0.06 3.69
CA ARG A 18 6.79 0.01 3.44
C ARG A 18 7.18 -0.38 2.01
N ASN A 19 6.40 -1.27 1.41
CA ASN A 19 6.73 -1.95 0.16
C ASN A 19 5.51 -2.40 -0.67
N HIS A 20 4.33 -1.84 -0.36
CA HIS A 20 3.12 -2.03 -1.16
C HIS A 20 2.64 -0.67 -1.63
N LEU A 21 1.99 -0.64 -2.79
CA LEU A 21 1.42 0.56 -3.38
C LEU A 21 0.42 1.20 -2.41
N ALA A 22 0.55 2.50 -2.23
CA ALA A 22 -0.34 3.28 -1.38
C ALA A 22 -1.75 3.37 -1.98
N VAL A 23 -2.75 3.56 -1.13
CA VAL A 23 -4.14 3.84 -1.52
C VAL A 23 -4.68 5.03 -0.75
N MET A 24 -5.65 5.71 -1.33
CA MET A 24 -6.36 6.83 -0.71
C MET A 24 -7.86 6.57 -0.70
N SER A 25 -8.57 7.05 0.31
CA SER A 25 -10.03 7.03 0.33
C SER A 25 -10.62 7.73 -0.92
N SER A 26 -11.64 7.16 -1.52
CA SER A 26 -12.32 7.75 -2.70
C SER A 26 -13.09 9.02 -2.36
N SER A 27 -13.49 9.17 -1.10
CA SER A 27 -14.17 10.34 -0.55
C SER A 27 -13.50 10.82 0.74
N ALA A 28 -13.79 12.07 1.12
CA ALA A 28 -13.27 12.62 2.36
C ALA A 28 -14.01 12.01 3.56
N VAL A 29 -13.25 11.61 4.56
CA VAL A 29 -13.70 11.03 5.82
C VAL A 29 -13.71 12.12 6.89
N TYR A 30 -14.84 12.29 7.58
CA TYR A 30 -14.94 13.29 8.63
C TYR A 30 -14.34 12.78 9.94
N PHE A 31 -13.34 13.48 10.46
CA PHE A 31 -12.79 13.25 11.79
C PHE A 31 -13.24 14.35 12.74
N GLY A 32 -13.89 13.97 13.85
CA GLY A 32 -14.29 14.89 14.91
C GLY A 32 -13.22 15.05 15.99
N SER A 33 -13.36 16.08 16.82
CA SER A 33 -12.53 16.29 18.02
C SER A 33 -12.84 15.32 19.17
N SER A 34 -13.97 14.59 19.07
CA SER A 34 -14.44 13.60 20.04
C SER A 34 -15.37 12.60 19.36
N GLY A 35 -15.56 11.43 19.97
CA GLY A 35 -16.42 10.36 19.46
C GLY A 35 -15.66 9.32 18.63
N SER A 36 -16.41 8.40 18.02
CA SER A 36 -15.85 7.35 17.16
C SER A 36 -15.75 7.84 15.71
N PRO A 37 -14.60 7.66 15.03
CA PRO A 37 -14.52 7.94 13.61
C PRO A 37 -15.47 7.03 12.81
N PRO A 38 -15.91 7.46 11.62
CA PRO A 38 -16.67 6.59 10.72
C PRO A 38 -15.81 5.39 10.28
N ILE A 39 -16.50 4.33 9.87
CA ILE A 39 -15.83 3.17 9.26
C ILE A 39 -15.40 3.57 7.85
N LEU A 40 -14.12 3.42 7.57
CA LEU A 40 -13.55 3.45 6.23
C LEU A 40 -13.02 2.06 5.93
N ASP A 41 -13.64 1.36 5.01
CA ASP A 41 -13.21 0.05 4.54
C ASP A 41 -12.45 0.19 3.21
N LEU A 42 -11.13 0.08 3.26
CA LEU A 42 -10.27 0.09 2.06
C LEU A 42 -10.04 -1.32 1.49
N GLY A 43 -10.76 -2.33 1.99
CA GLY A 43 -10.91 -3.63 1.32
C GLY A 43 -11.97 -3.61 0.23
N ASP A 44 -12.87 -2.61 0.22
CA ASP A 44 -13.81 -2.36 -0.87
C ASP A 44 -13.17 -1.43 -1.91
N ILE A 45 -13.04 -1.90 -3.15
CA ILE A 45 -12.48 -1.14 -4.27
C ILE A 45 -13.21 0.19 -4.52
N THR A 46 -14.51 0.28 -4.22
CA THR A 46 -15.31 1.51 -4.41
C THR A 46 -14.94 2.61 -3.41
N SER A 47 -14.33 2.22 -2.29
CA SER A 47 -13.80 3.13 -1.27
C SER A 47 -12.38 3.61 -1.59
N ILE A 48 -11.77 3.16 -2.70
CA ILE A 48 -10.41 3.52 -3.11
C ILE A 48 -10.44 4.53 -4.26
N TYR A 49 -9.74 5.65 -4.07
CA TYR A 49 -9.58 6.67 -5.10
C TYR A 49 -8.92 6.10 -6.35
N GLY A 50 -9.62 6.15 -7.49
CA GLY A 50 -9.11 5.70 -8.79
C GLY A 50 -8.93 4.19 -8.93
N GLY A 51 -9.18 3.39 -7.89
CA GLY A 51 -9.07 1.93 -7.92
C GLY A 51 -7.68 1.35 -8.21
N GLY A 52 -6.62 2.17 -8.13
CA GLY A 52 -5.24 1.73 -8.36
C GLY A 52 -4.55 1.27 -7.08
N GLY A 53 -3.37 0.65 -7.24
CA GLY A 53 -2.54 0.24 -6.11
C GLY A 53 -3.00 -1.02 -5.36
N VAL A 54 -3.97 -1.76 -5.89
CA VAL A 54 -4.56 -2.93 -5.22
C VAL A 54 -4.71 -4.14 -6.14
N LYS A 55 -4.97 -5.29 -5.52
CA LYS A 55 -5.43 -6.52 -6.17
C LYS A 55 -6.58 -7.15 -5.40
N GLU A 56 -7.50 -7.75 -6.15
CA GLU A 56 -8.53 -8.61 -5.58
C GLU A 56 -7.88 -9.88 -5.01
N VAL A 57 -8.20 -10.19 -3.76
CA VAL A 57 -7.69 -11.37 -3.03
C VAL A 57 -8.81 -12.37 -2.74
N GLU A 58 -10.04 -11.89 -2.67
CA GLU A 58 -11.28 -12.66 -2.57
C GLU A 58 -12.37 -11.87 -3.29
N THR A 59 -13.48 -12.51 -3.66
CA THR A 59 -14.57 -11.84 -4.39
C THR A 59 -15.05 -10.59 -3.66
N GLY A 60 -14.83 -9.42 -4.27
CA GLY A 60 -15.22 -8.12 -3.72
C GLY A 60 -14.30 -7.57 -2.62
N ILE A 61 -13.17 -8.23 -2.34
CA ILE A 61 -12.19 -7.79 -1.33
C ILE A 61 -10.83 -7.58 -2.01
N VAL A 62 -10.27 -6.40 -1.83
CA VAL A 62 -8.95 -6.02 -2.35
C VAL A 62 -7.92 -5.81 -1.25
N ALA A 63 -6.66 -6.06 -1.58
CA ALA A 63 -5.50 -5.77 -0.75
C ALA A 63 -4.50 -4.90 -1.50
N LEU A 64 -3.62 -4.20 -0.78
CA LEU A 64 -2.55 -3.41 -1.40
C LEU A 64 -1.66 -4.31 -2.26
N ALA A 65 -1.29 -3.83 -3.45
CA ALA A 65 -0.39 -4.57 -4.32
C ALA A 65 1.06 -4.39 -3.82
N ALA A 66 1.70 -5.51 -3.46
CA ALA A 66 3.10 -5.56 -3.06
C ALA A 66 4.07 -5.34 -4.23
N GLY A 67 5.29 -4.91 -3.93
CA GLY A 67 6.40 -4.88 -4.90
C GLY A 67 7.06 -3.51 -5.10
N ASP A 68 6.55 -2.46 -4.46
CA ASP A 68 7.07 -1.09 -4.55
C ASP A 68 8.09 -0.85 -3.43
N ALA A 69 9.30 -1.39 -3.59
CA ALA A 69 10.36 -1.37 -2.58
C ALA A 69 10.93 0.03 -2.35
N ASN A 70 10.94 0.89 -3.38
CA ASN A 70 11.46 2.25 -3.27
C ASN A 70 10.40 3.26 -2.81
N ARG A 71 9.12 2.89 -2.82
CA ARG A 71 7.95 3.70 -2.43
C ARG A 71 7.70 4.86 -3.40
N ASP A 72 7.97 4.66 -4.68
CA ASP A 72 7.72 5.65 -5.73
C ASP A 72 6.31 5.55 -6.33
N GLY A 73 5.51 4.58 -5.86
CA GLY A 73 4.14 4.38 -6.29
C GLY A 73 4.03 3.57 -7.59
N VAL A 74 5.09 2.92 -8.06
CA VAL A 74 5.03 1.96 -9.16
C VAL A 74 5.79 0.67 -8.83
N VAL A 75 5.22 -0.47 -9.19
CA VAL A 75 5.95 -1.74 -9.13
C VAL A 75 6.75 -1.90 -10.42
N ALA A 76 8.04 -1.58 -10.38
CA ALA A 76 8.89 -1.41 -11.54
C ALA A 76 10.17 -2.27 -11.46
N PRO A 77 10.92 -2.43 -12.58
CA PRO A 77 12.19 -3.17 -12.59
C PRO A 77 13.21 -2.68 -11.57
N VAL A 78 13.16 -1.41 -11.15
CA VAL A 78 14.05 -0.84 -10.12
C VAL A 78 13.87 -1.53 -8.77
N ASP A 79 12.66 -1.91 -8.37
CA ASP A 79 12.40 -2.61 -7.10
C ASP A 79 13.11 -3.96 -7.07
N ARG A 80 13.07 -4.67 -8.20
CA ARG A 80 13.79 -5.93 -8.35
C ARG A 80 15.30 -5.72 -8.37
N MET A 81 15.79 -4.81 -9.20
CA MET A 81 17.21 -4.70 -9.50
C MET A 81 18.01 -4.05 -8.37
N SER A 82 17.44 -3.03 -7.74
CA SER A 82 18.12 -2.23 -6.71
C SER A 82 17.75 -2.62 -5.28
N TYR A 83 16.67 -3.38 -5.05
CA TYR A 83 16.24 -3.76 -3.70
C TYR A 83 16.17 -5.27 -3.53
N TRP A 84 15.37 -5.99 -4.30
CA TRP A 84 15.22 -7.44 -4.12
C TRP A 84 16.52 -8.20 -4.38
N ARG A 85 17.25 -7.89 -5.47
CA ARG A 85 18.53 -8.56 -5.78
C ARG A 85 19.57 -8.44 -4.66
N PRO A 86 19.88 -7.25 -4.13
CA PRO A 86 20.87 -7.14 -3.05
C PRO A 86 20.34 -7.63 -1.68
N GLN A 87 19.02 -7.69 -1.48
CA GLN A 87 18.45 -8.12 -0.19
C GLN A 87 18.09 -9.61 -0.16
N SER A 88 18.09 -10.31 -1.30
CA SER A 88 17.72 -11.72 -1.37
C SER A 88 18.60 -12.58 -0.46
N GLY A 89 17.96 -13.41 0.37
CA GLY A 89 18.61 -14.25 1.38
C GLY A 89 18.81 -13.57 2.73
N LEU A 90 18.38 -12.32 2.91
CA LEU A 90 18.43 -11.63 4.20
C LEU A 90 17.13 -11.82 5.00
N SER A 91 17.27 -12.04 6.31
CA SER A 91 16.16 -12.03 7.26
C SER A 91 16.06 -10.68 7.98
N GLY A 92 14.85 -10.17 8.11
CA GLY A 92 14.56 -8.93 8.83
C GLY A 92 13.53 -8.06 8.12
N TYR A 93 13.37 -6.85 8.64
CA TYR A 93 12.41 -5.86 8.14
C TYR A 93 12.97 -5.13 6.91
N TYR A 94 13.00 -5.80 5.76
CA TYR A 94 13.54 -5.29 4.51
C TYR A 94 12.45 -4.75 3.57
N SER A 95 12.85 -3.84 2.68
CA SER A 95 11.93 -3.27 1.67
C SER A 95 11.51 -4.32 0.63
N ALA A 96 12.35 -5.31 0.34
CA ALA A 96 12.05 -6.35 -0.64
C ALA A 96 11.36 -7.61 -0.08
N ASP A 97 11.08 -7.65 1.22
CA ASP A 97 10.25 -8.67 1.87
C ASP A 97 8.77 -8.34 1.61
N PHE A 98 8.32 -8.67 0.39
CA PHE A 98 7.04 -8.28 -0.18
C PHE A 98 5.87 -9.11 0.34
N ASP A 99 6.10 -10.32 0.83
CA ASP A 99 5.06 -11.13 1.47
C ASP A 99 4.99 -10.98 3.00
N LEU A 100 5.92 -10.21 3.58
CA LEU A 100 5.95 -9.79 4.98
C LEU A 100 6.25 -10.93 5.96
N ASP A 101 6.89 -12.01 5.50
CA ASP A 101 7.27 -13.15 6.34
C ASP A 101 8.59 -12.92 7.10
N GLY A 102 9.29 -11.82 6.81
CA GLY A 102 10.54 -11.44 7.46
C GLY A 102 11.77 -12.07 6.82
N PHE A 103 11.66 -12.66 5.62
CA PHE A 103 12.78 -13.21 4.87
C PHE A 103 12.66 -12.92 3.37
N VAL A 104 13.64 -12.21 2.82
CA VAL A 104 13.62 -11.86 1.38
C VAL A 104 13.98 -13.08 0.53
N ALA A 105 12.96 -13.78 0.07
CA ALA A 105 13.03 -15.04 -0.66
C ALA A 105 12.75 -14.87 -2.17
N PRO A 106 13.05 -15.91 -2.98
CA PRO A 106 12.54 -16.01 -4.36
C PRO A 106 11.01 -15.92 -4.47
N ARG A 107 10.27 -16.21 -3.39
CA ARG A 107 8.81 -16.08 -3.35
C ARG A 107 8.35 -14.63 -3.46
N ASP A 108 9.00 -13.68 -2.78
CA ASP A 108 8.71 -12.24 -2.92
C ASP A 108 8.75 -11.81 -4.38
N LEU A 109 9.76 -12.28 -5.11
CA LEU A 109 9.89 -11.96 -6.52
C LEU A 109 8.82 -12.66 -7.38
N ASN A 110 8.63 -13.96 -7.18
CA ASN A 110 7.81 -14.80 -8.07
C ASN A 110 6.30 -14.64 -7.85
N SER A 111 5.89 -14.56 -6.60
CA SER A 111 4.48 -14.54 -6.20
C SER A 111 3.97 -13.11 -6.02
N MET A 112 4.81 -12.18 -5.55
CA MET A 112 4.41 -10.79 -5.32
C MET A 112 4.82 -9.87 -6.46
N TRP A 113 6.12 -9.56 -6.60
CA TRP A 113 6.59 -8.53 -7.54
C TRP A 113 6.22 -8.82 -9.00
N ARG A 114 6.45 -10.05 -9.49
CA ARG A 114 6.17 -10.43 -10.88
C ARG A 114 4.70 -10.31 -11.26
N THR A 115 3.80 -10.64 -10.33
CA THR A 115 2.36 -10.59 -10.61
C THR A 115 1.82 -9.17 -10.55
N ASN A 116 2.54 -8.26 -9.90
CA ASN A 116 2.15 -6.86 -9.70
C ASN A 116 2.95 -5.88 -10.57
N THR A 117 3.94 -6.36 -11.34
CA THR A 117 4.79 -5.50 -12.18
C THR A 117 3.95 -4.69 -13.15
N GLY A 118 4.16 -3.37 -13.18
CA GLY A 118 3.39 -2.43 -13.99
C GLY A 118 2.13 -1.89 -13.33
N LEU A 119 1.79 -2.34 -12.12
CA LEU A 119 0.78 -1.65 -11.30
C LEU A 119 1.34 -0.35 -10.73
N LEU A 120 0.44 0.62 -10.57
CA LEU A 120 0.73 1.95 -10.04
C LEU A 120 -0.31 2.33 -8.98
N SER A 121 0.14 3.09 -7.99
CA SER A 121 -0.74 3.79 -7.06
C SER A 121 -1.43 4.95 -7.77
N THR A 122 -2.70 5.19 -7.43
CA THR A 122 -3.47 6.36 -7.87
C THR A 122 -3.41 7.51 -6.87
N VAL A 123 -2.69 7.35 -5.76
CA VAL A 123 -2.52 8.41 -4.76
C VAL A 123 -1.76 9.57 -5.41
N PRO A 124 -2.31 10.81 -5.37
CA PRO A 124 -1.59 11.96 -5.91
C PRO A 124 -0.22 12.13 -5.26
N ALA A 125 0.79 12.44 -6.08
CA ALA A 125 2.13 12.74 -5.59
C ALA A 125 2.07 13.93 -4.61
N SER A 126 2.69 13.78 -3.44
CA SER A 126 2.91 14.91 -2.55
C SER A 126 3.89 15.88 -3.21
N ARG A 127 3.47 17.15 -3.34
CA ARG A 127 4.36 18.24 -3.75
C ARG A 127 5.47 18.48 -2.72
#